data_AF-L7U7T0-F1
#
_entry.id   AF-L7U7T0-F1
#
_cell.length_a   1.000
_cell.length_b   1.000
_cell.length_c   1.000
_cell.angle_alpha   90.00
_cell.angle_beta   90.00
_cell.angle_gamma   90.00
#
_symmetry.space_group_name_H-M   'P 1'
#
loop_
_entity.id
_entity.type
_entity.pdbx_description
1 polymer ?
#
loop_
_entity_poly.entity_id
_entity_poly.type
_entity_poly.pdbx_seq_one_letter_code
_entity_poly.pdbx_strand_id
1 'polypeptide(L)'
;MHLPVRLLSRMRRRTQRGQAIVLGSLSFLVLALMVTLSFNLSHALRQKMSLQQHSDAMAYSMAVLEARALNYYAVSNRAIAGSYVAMNSLHAYMAAASVTGEMLRAGEDNFKKIAIAEGIKCAACRCKCCKHAIDAKKVANKFGKKAREYDRDARALEADFRTAMEGLDLMVDNLHKSQAEVHAKTAQAVKDGSSHGLAQLKDDTAPRSSELNSAVGGLNRNEFNCAVDGMECTGSVESGSEEARARVMTEIGNASRSAWPANRKGSGLPPEHLHPDFLKELEKIPGEGQYQILTHKGSAKTVTDEDDIYSAGKSGGNEGTTVAASEEGSVMHSLWKDALPATSDYESAISSDSGGGDHDGDGDQHRGSHSFEGINARALTACAGEGNCFMKYRANPDPERDWGQPRVYSYYTMQLSVGNAQQAPWELNNSRSVEFQQGAQGTGKLTVAAGEGMSLSKALVYYHRFGAGGWKEPPNLFAPFWRAKLHPFKPGEAARVLQEAGSSDAVPIAETEVPL
;
A
#
# COMPACT_ATOMS: atom_id res chain seq x y z
N MET A 1 46.23 96.22 -56.99
CA MET A 1 44.98 95.60 -57.49
C MET A 1 45.15 94.09 -57.42
N HIS A 2 44.28 93.42 -56.66
CA HIS A 2 43.90 91.99 -56.63
C HIS A 2 44.92 90.81 -56.58
N LEU A 3 44.89 90.12 -55.42
CA LEU A 3 44.85 88.66 -55.13
C LEU A 3 44.53 87.69 -56.32
N PRO A 4 44.56 86.34 -56.13
CA PRO A 4 45.55 85.42 -55.55
C PRO A 4 45.74 84.13 -56.43
N VAL A 5 46.75 83.29 -56.19
CA VAL A 5 46.73 81.89 -56.67
C VAL A 5 47.23 80.95 -55.57
N ARG A 6 46.34 80.09 -55.08
CA ARG A 6 46.64 78.91 -54.24
C ARG A 6 47.39 77.88 -55.08
N LEU A 7 48.53 77.39 -54.59
CA LEU A 7 49.08 76.12 -55.05
C LEU A 7 49.70 75.33 -53.88
N LEU A 8 48.86 74.42 -53.37
CA LEU A 8 49.16 73.02 -53.03
C LEU A 8 50.49 72.73 -52.31
N SER A 9 50.39 72.50 -51.00
CA SER A 9 51.44 71.82 -50.26
C SER A 9 51.60 70.39 -50.77
N ARG A 10 52.80 70.06 -51.27
CA ARG A 10 53.19 68.68 -51.57
C ARG A 10 53.32 67.91 -50.26
N MET A 11 52.27 67.17 -49.90
CA MET A 11 52.34 66.13 -48.88
C MET A 11 53.35 65.07 -49.31
N ARG A 12 54.48 65.05 -48.63
CA ARG A 12 55.51 64.01 -48.73
C ARG A 12 54.86 62.69 -48.32
N ARG A 13 54.58 61.81 -49.29
CA ARG A 13 54.10 60.44 -49.02
C ARG A 13 55.16 59.71 -48.19
N ARG A 14 54.97 59.66 -46.88
CA ARG A 14 55.60 58.65 -46.02
C ARG A 14 55.12 57.30 -46.55
N THR A 15 56.05 56.48 -47.05
CA THR A 15 55.82 55.06 -47.29
C THR A 15 55.37 54.43 -45.98
N GLN A 16 54.06 54.21 -45.82
CA GLN A 16 53.54 53.48 -44.67
C GLN A 16 54.06 52.04 -44.76
N ARG A 17 54.91 51.65 -43.81
CA ARG A 17 55.32 50.27 -43.61
C ARG A 17 54.07 49.47 -43.24
N GLY A 18 53.82 48.34 -43.91
CA GLY A 18 52.64 47.48 -43.74
C GLY A 18 52.44 46.84 -42.34
N GLN A 19 53.12 47.34 -41.31
CA GLN A 19 53.00 46.87 -39.93
C GLN A 19 51.58 47.02 -39.36
N ALA A 20 50.81 48.02 -39.79
CA ALA A 20 49.43 48.20 -39.33
C ALA A 20 48.48 47.11 -39.85
N ILE A 21 48.69 46.60 -41.06
CA ILE A 21 47.91 45.48 -41.61
C ILE A 21 48.25 44.19 -40.87
N VAL A 22 49.54 43.96 -40.56
CA VAL A 22 49.98 42.78 -39.80
C VAL A 22 49.38 42.80 -38.39
N LEU A 23 49.47 43.92 -37.69
CA LEU A 23 48.85 44.08 -36.35
C LEU A 23 47.33 43.93 -36.40
N GLY A 24 46.65 44.54 -37.37
CA GLY A 24 45.21 44.41 -37.54
C GLY A 24 44.77 42.97 -37.81
N SER A 25 45.45 42.27 -38.73
CA SER A 25 45.18 40.86 -39.04
C SER A 25 45.42 39.93 -37.84
N LEU A 26 46.48 40.16 -37.05
CA LEU A 26 46.73 39.45 -35.80
C LEU A 26 45.63 39.72 -34.76
N SER A 27 45.21 40.98 -34.58
CA SER A 27 44.13 41.32 -33.65
C SER A 27 42.78 40.69 -34.06
N PHE A 28 42.46 40.68 -35.36
CA PHE A 28 41.27 40.01 -35.88
C PHE A 28 41.34 38.49 -35.70
N LEU A 29 42.51 37.87 -35.92
CA LEU A 29 42.72 36.45 -35.68
C LEU A 29 42.49 36.09 -34.20
N VAL A 30 43.06 36.88 -33.28
CA VAL A 30 42.89 36.67 -31.83
C VAL A 30 41.42 36.83 -31.44
N LEU A 31 40.73 37.84 -31.96
CA LEU A 31 39.30 38.06 -31.68
C LEU A 31 38.44 36.90 -32.21
N ALA A 32 38.71 36.42 -33.43
CA ALA A 32 38.01 35.28 -34.01
C ALA A 32 38.23 34.00 -33.18
N LEU A 33 39.46 33.75 -32.71
CA LEU A 33 39.76 32.64 -31.81
C LEU A 33 39.02 32.77 -30.49
N MET A 34 39.03 33.95 -29.87
CA MET A 34 38.30 34.20 -28.61
C MET A 34 36.80 33.92 -28.75
N VAL A 35 36.15 34.42 -29.81
CA VAL A 35 34.73 34.17 -30.05
C VAL A 35 34.43 32.68 -30.25
N THR A 36 35.29 31.97 -31.00
CA THR A 36 35.13 30.53 -31.26
C THR A 36 35.27 29.71 -29.97
N LEU A 37 36.26 30.05 -29.13
CA LEU A 37 36.47 29.44 -27.81
C LEU A 37 35.26 29.70 -26.89
N SER A 38 34.76 30.94 -26.85
CA SER A 38 33.57 31.30 -26.07
C SER A 38 32.34 30.52 -26.52
N PHE A 39 32.10 30.42 -27.83
CA PHE A 39 30.94 29.68 -28.34
C PHE A 39 31.03 28.17 -28.04
N ASN A 40 32.22 27.59 -28.16
CA ASN A 40 32.46 26.19 -27.81
C ASN A 40 32.19 25.94 -26.31
N LEU A 41 32.71 26.81 -25.43
CA LEU A 41 32.43 26.75 -24.00
C LEU A 41 30.93 26.91 -23.70
N SER A 42 30.26 27.89 -24.31
CA SER A 42 28.81 28.09 -24.14
C SER A 42 27.99 26.87 -24.57
N HIS A 43 28.37 26.23 -25.69
CA HIS A 43 27.72 25.01 -26.15
C HIS A 43 27.95 23.86 -25.16
N ALA A 44 29.20 23.64 -24.72
CA ALA A 44 29.53 22.60 -23.75
C ALA A 44 28.79 22.81 -22.41
N LEU A 45 28.70 24.04 -21.93
CA LEU A 45 27.93 24.38 -20.72
C LEU A 45 26.42 24.13 -20.90
N ARG A 46 25.86 24.47 -22.06
CA ARG A 46 24.45 24.20 -22.37
C ARG A 46 24.17 22.70 -22.40
N GLN A 47 25.04 21.91 -23.03
CA GLN A 47 24.94 20.45 -23.07
C GLN A 47 25.06 19.86 -21.65
N LYS A 48 25.98 20.35 -20.83
CA LYS A 48 26.11 19.93 -19.43
C LYS A 48 24.85 20.26 -18.60
N MET A 49 24.28 21.45 -18.78
CA MET A 49 23.04 21.85 -18.09
C MET A 49 21.86 20.98 -18.51
N SER A 50 21.71 20.71 -19.81
CA SER A 50 20.69 19.82 -20.36
C SER A 50 20.82 18.40 -19.80
N LEU A 51 22.04 17.86 -19.67
CA LEU A 51 22.29 16.57 -19.04
C LEU A 51 21.88 16.56 -17.55
N GLN A 52 22.22 17.60 -16.79
CA GLN A 52 21.80 17.70 -15.38
C GLN A 52 20.28 17.81 -15.24
N GLN A 53 19.64 18.63 -16.08
CA GLN A 53 18.18 18.76 -16.12
C GLN A 53 17.50 17.43 -16.47
N HIS A 54 18.05 16.68 -17.42
CA HIS A 54 17.59 15.33 -17.74
C HIS A 54 17.68 14.40 -16.52
N SER A 55 18.83 14.39 -15.84
CA SER A 55 19.03 13.60 -14.62
C SER A 55 18.03 13.96 -13.52
N ASP A 56 17.84 15.26 -13.24
CA ASP A 56 16.88 15.71 -12.23
C ASP A 56 15.43 15.32 -12.61
N ALA A 57 15.05 15.52 -13.88
CA ALA A 57 13.73 15.15 -14.38
C ALA A 57 13.50 13.62 -14.30
N MET A 58 14.52 12.82 -14.61
CA MET A 58 14.48 11.36 -14.52
C MET A 58 14.34 10.86 -13.08
N ALA A 59 15.19 11.32 -12.17
CA ALA A 59 15.10 10.96 -10.74
C ALA A 59 13.73 11.34 -10.15
N TYR A 60 13.25 12.55 -10.45
CA TYR A 60 11.94 13.00 -9.98
C TYR A 60 10.80 12.17 -10.57
N SER A 61 10.82 11.88 -11.88
CA SER A 61 9.75 11.15 -12.55
C SER A 61 9.66 9.69 -12.11
N MET A 62 10.80 9.03 -11.93
CA MET A 62 10.87 7.69 -11.33
C MET A 62 10.33 7.71 -9.89
N ALA A 63 10.70 8.70 -9.07
CA ALA A 63 10.14 8.86 -7.72
C ALA A 63 8.62 9.15 -7.73
N VAL A 64 8.09 9.86 -8.73
CA VAL A 64 6.64 10.06 -8.88
C VAL A 64 5.94 8.74 -9.18
N LEU A 65 6.53 7.85 -10.01
CA LEU A 65 5.98 6.52 -10.26
C LEU A 65 5.94 5.69 -8.98
N GLU A 66 7.03 5.67 -8.21
CA GLU A 66 7.07 4.99 -6.91
C GLU A 66 6.03 5.56 -5.93
N ALA A 67 5.94 6.89 -5.79
CA ALA A 67 4.96 7.52 -4.92
C ALA A 67 3.51 7.16 -5.32
N ARG A 68 3.22 7.06 -6.62
CA ARG A 68 1.92 6.61 -7.13
C ARG A 68 1.66 5.15 -6.79
N ALA A 69 2.65 4.27 -6.91
CA ALA A 69 2.54 2.88 -6.51
C ALA A 69 2.25 2.74 -5.00
N LEU A 70 2.98 3.44 -4.15
CA LEU A 70 2.76 3.42 -2.69
C LEU A 70 1.37 3.98 -2.32
N ASN A 71 0.89 5.03 -3.01
CA ASN A 71 -0.48 5.52 -2.82
C ASN A 71 -1.53 4.54 -3.31
N TYR A 72 -1.27 3.82 -4.40
CA TYR A 72 -2.14 2.75 -4.88
C TYR A 72 -2.26 1.63 -3.85
N TYR A 73 -1.14 1.19 -3.26
CA TYR A 73 -1.13 0.22 -2.16
C TYR A 73 -1.95 0.71 -0.97
N ALA A 74 -1.82 2.00 -0.62
CA ALA A 74 -2.59 2.58 0.47
C ALA A 74 -4.11 2.53 0.27
N VAL A 75 -4.60 2.81 -0.95
CA VAL A 75 -6.03 2.76 -1.26
C VAL A 75 -6.52 1.31 -1.38
N SER A 76 -5.75 0.44 -2.04
CA SER A 76 -6.12 -0.98 -2.20
C SER A 76 -6.10 -1.74 -0.87
N ASN A 77 -5.17 -1.44 0.04
CA ASN A 77 -5.19 -1.98 1.40
C ASN A 77 -6.46 -1.60 2.18
N ARG A 78 -6.99 -0.40 1.98
CA ARG A 78 -8.29 -0.01 2.57
C ARG A 78 -9.45 -0.77 1.94
N ALA A 79 -9.39 -1.04 0.64
CA ALA A 79 -10.40 -1.84 -0.04
C ALA A 79 -10.39 -3.30 0.44
N ILE A 80 -9.19 -3.87 0.64
CA ILE A 80 -9.01 -5.19 1.27
C ILE A 80 -9.61 -5.19 2.69
N ALA A 81 -9.21 -4.24 3.54
CA ALA A 81 -9.78 -4.11 4.89
C ALA A 81 -11.31 -3.96 4.88
N GLY A 82 -11.85 -3.16 3.95
CA GLY A 82 -13.29 -2.98 3.76
C GLY A 82 -14.00 -4.26 3.33
N SER A 83 -13.34 -5.10 2.53
CA SER A 83 -13.88 -6.41 2.12
C SER A 83 -13.97 -7.35 3.33
N TYR A 84 -12.95 -7.39 4.20
CA TYR A 84 -13.03 -8.14 5.46
C TYR A 84 -14.10 -7.60 6.41
N VAL A 85 -14.33 -6.28 6.46
CA VAL A 85 -15.45 -5.69 7.21
C VAL A 85 -16.81 -6.15 6.63
N ALA A 86 -16.93 -6.23 5.31
CA ALA A 86 -18.13 -6.76 4.66
C ALA A 86 -18.35 -8.24 4.97
N MET A 87 -17.31 -9.08 4.90
CA MET A 87 -17.36 -10.50 5.28
C MET A 87 -17.81 -10.69 6.74
N ASN A 88 -17.22 -9.92 7.67
CA ASN A 88 -17.63 -9.90 9.07
C ASN A 88 -19.11 -9.50 9.23
N SER A 89 -19.59 -8.55 8.42
CA SER A 89 -20.99 -8.12 8.46
C SER A 89 -21.94 -9.19 7.94
N LEU A 90 -21.57 -9.91 6.87
CA LEU A 90 -22.33 -11.03 6.35
C LEU A 90 -22.45 -12.16 7.39
N HIS A 91 -21.34 -12.50 8.06
CA HIS A 91 -21.34 -13.48 9.15
C HIS A 91 -22.22 -13.01 10.33
N ALA A 92 -22.18 -11.72 10.67
CA ALA A 92 -23.07 -11.16 11.70
C ALA A 92 -24.56 -11.34 11.34
N TYR A 93 -24.94 -11.04 10.10
CA TYR A 93 -26.33 -11.24 9.65
C TYR A 93 -26.73 -12.70 9.66
N MET A 94 -25.82 -13.59 9.31
CA MET A 94 -26.11 -15.01 9.31
C MET A 94 -26.26 -15.56 10.73
N ALA A 95 -25.38 -15.20 11.66
CA ALA A 95 -25.50 -15.58 13.07
C ALA A 95 -26.81 -15.04 13.68
N ALA A 96 -27.18 -13.79 13.36
CA ALA A 96 -28.45 -13.20 13.79
C ALA A 96 -29.69 -13.90 13.22
N ALA A 97 -29.60 -14.46 12.00
CA ALA A 97 -30.68 -15.27 11.44
C ALA A 97 -30.76 -16.63 12.16
N SER A 98 -29.62 -17.28 12.37
CA SER A 98 -29.52 -18.65 12.90
C SER A 98 -29.83 -18.75 14.40
N VAL A 99 -29.55 -17.69 15.17
CA VAL A 99 -29.93 -17.62 16.60
C VAL A 99 -31.44 -17.73 16.82
N THR A 100 -32.27 -17.35 15.84
CA THR A 100 -33.74 -17.43 15.99
C THR A 100 -34.22 -18.87 16.17
N GLY A 101 -33.63 -19.82 15.46
CA GLY A 101 -33.87 -21.25 15.63
C GLY A 101 -33.40 -21.75 17.00
N GLU A 102 -32.23 -21.29 17.45
CA GLU A 102 -31.65 -21.71 18.74
C GLU A 102 -32.43 -21.16 19.94
N MET A 103 -32.92 -19.93 19.87
CA MET A 103 -33.81 -19.37 20.88
C MET A 103 -35.11 -20.18 21.00
N LEU A 104 -35.65 -20.68 19.87
CA LEU A 104 -36.82 -21.56 19.87
C LEU A 104 -36.49 -22.94 20.45
N ARG A 105 -35.28 -23.49 20.22
CA ARG A 105 -34.82 -24.74 20.86
C ARG A 105 -34.60 -24.59 22.37
N ALA A 106 -34.03 -23.47 22.82
CA ALA A 106 -33.97 -23.15 24.25
C ALA A 106 -35.38 -23.07 24.88
N GLY A 107 -36.37 -22.55 24.13
CA GLY A 107 -37.78 -22.64 24.48
C GLY A 107 -38.30 -24.08 24.56
N GLU A 108 -38.00 -24.92 23.56
CA GLU A 108 -38.33 -26.34 23.55
C GLU A 108 -37.77 -27.05 24.80
N ASP A 109 -36.51 -26.82 25.13
CA ASP A 109 -35.81 -27.46 26.24
C ASP A 109 -36.31 -26.98 27.60
N ASN A 110 -36.65 -25.70 27.72
CA ASN A 110 -37.38 -25.21 28.89
C ASN A 110 -38.69 -25.97 29.10
N PHE A 111 -39.47 -26.19 28.04
CA PHE A 111 -40.73 -26.92 28.14
C PHE A 111 -40.56 -28.44 28.30
N LYS A 112 -39.46 -29.03 27.83
CA LYS A 112 -39.07 -30.41 28.19
C LYS A 112 -38.76 -30.52 29.69
N LYS A 113 -37.96 -29.59 30.23
CA LYS A 113 -37.65 -29.50 31.68
C LYS A 113 -38.93 -29.35 32.52
N ILE A 114 -39.85 -28.46 32.11
CA ILE A 114 -41.16 -28.29 32.74
C ILE A 114 -42.00 -29.57 32.65
N ALA A 115 -42.07 -30.22 31.48
CA ALA A 115 -42.84 -31.45 31.30
C ALA A 115 -42.32 -32.59 32.20
N ILE A 116 -41.00 -32.69 32.40
CA ILE A 116 -40.39 -33.66 33.31
C ILE A 116 -40.77 -33.33 34.76
N ALA A 117 -40.65 -32.07 35.17
CA ALA A 117 -41.01 -31.64 36.53
C ALA A 117 -42.49 -31.90 36.84
N GLU A 118 -43.40 -31.56 35.93
CA GLU A 118 -44.83 -31.84 36.04
C GLU A 118 -45.14 -33.35 35.97
N GLY A 119 -44.35 -34.11 35.21
CA GLY A 119 -44.44 -35.57 35.14
C GLY A 119 -44.09 -36.25 36.47
N ILE A 120 -43.06 -35.77 37.17
CA ILE A 120 -42.69 -36.26 38.51
C ILE A 120 -43.83 -35.96 39.51
N LYS A 121 -44.38 -34.74 39.48
CA LYS A 121 -45.55 -34.38 40.31
C LYS A 121 -46.79 -35.22 39.98
N CYS A 122 -47.01 -35.54 38.71
CA CYS A 122 -48.08 -36.44 38.26
C CYS A 122 -47.94 -37.85 38.87
N ALA A 123 -46.72 -38.41 38.87
CA ALA A 123 -46.45 -39.70 39.49
C ALA A 123 -46.68 -39.68 41.02
N ALA A 124 -46.39 -38.56 41.68
CA ALA A 124 -46.59 -38.38 43.12
C ALA A 124 -48.06 -38.11 43.52
N CYS A 125 -48.83 -37.36 42.72
CA CYS A 125 -50.16 -36.84 43.12
C CYS A 125 -51.36 -37.37 42.30
N ARG A 126 -51.16 -38.18 41.24
CA ARG A 126 -52.22 -38.77 40.37
C ARG A 126 -53.40 -37.83 40.04
N CYS A 127 -53.13 -36.55 39.77
CA CYS A 127 -54.14 -35.51 39.61
C CYS A 127 -53.88 -34.61 38.37
N LYS A 128 -54.36 -33.35 38.39
CA LYS A 128 -54.30 -32.37 37.29
C LYS A 128 -52.90 -32.15 36.68
N CYS A 129 -51.81 -32.41 37.43
CA CYS A 129 -50.42 -32.29 36.96
C CYS A 129 -50.11 -33.18 35.74
N CYS A 130 -50.81 -34.31 35.56
CA CYS A 130 -50.61 -35.17 34.38
C CYS A 130 -51.04 -34.48 33.08
N LYS A 131 -52.08 -33.62 33.14
CA LYS A 131 -52.50 -32.80 32.00
C LYS A 131 -51.46 -31.71 31.72
N HIS A 132 -50.86 -31.14 32.76
CA HIS A 132 -49.83 -30.11 32.62
C HIS A 132 -48.57 -30.66 31.95
N ALA A 133 -48.13 -31.87 32.31
CA ALA A 133 -47.02 -32.54 31.63
C ALA A 133 -47.29 -32.77 30.13
N ILE A 134 -48.50 -33.20 29.76
CA ILE A 134 -48.89 -33.40 28.35
C ILE A 134 -48.94 -32.06 27.60
N ASP A 135 -49.53 -31.03 28.20
CA ASP A 135 -49.63 -29.70 27.60
C ASP A 135 -48.23 -29.08 27.44
N ALA A 136 -47.33 -29.25 28.40
CA ALA A 136 -45.94 -28.78 28.31
C ALA A 136 -45.19 -29.49 27.17
N LYS A 137 -45.38 -30.81 27.01
CA LYS A 137 -44.84 -31.56 25.87
C LYS A 137 -45.40 -31.08 24.53
N LYS A 138 -46.67 -30.68 24.46
CA LYS A 138 -47.25 -30.08 23.24
C LYS A 138 -46.62 -28.72 22.93
N VAL A 139 -46.37 -27.89 23.94
CA VAL A 139 -45.67 -26.60 23.78
C VAL A 139 -44.24 -26.83 23.31
N ALA A 140 -43.50 -27.76 23.92
CA ALA A 140 -42.16 -28.16 23.47
C ALA A 140 -42.17 -28.58 21.99
N ASN A 141 -43.13 -29.41 21.58
CA ASN A 141 -43.26 -29.82 20.17
C ASN A 141 -43.58 -28.64 19.23
N LYS A 142 -44.34 -27.63 19.68
CA LYS A 142 -44.60 -26.41 18.90
C LYS A 142 -43.31 -25.61 18.72
N PHE A 143 -42.54 -25.41 19.80
CA PHE A 143 -41.22 -24.78 19.74
C PHE A 143 -40.31 -25.50 18.75
N GLY A 144 -40.15 -26.83 18.87
CA GLY A 144 -39.29 -27.59 17.96
C GLY A 144 -39.77 -27.60 16.51
N LYS A 145 -41.09 -27.53 16.25
CA LYS A 145 -41.62 -27.38 14.89
C LYS A 145 -41.27 -26.01 14.32
N LYS A 146 -41.39 -24.95 15.13
CA LYS A 146 -41.06 -23.58 14.73
C LYS A 146 -39.56 -23.36 14.57
N ALA A 147 -38.73 -23.93 15.44
CA ALA A 147 -37.28 -23.93 15.28
C ALA A 147 -36.89 -24.45 13.89
N ARG A 148 -37.43 -25.62 13.49
CA ARG A 148 -37.20 -26.20 12.16
C ARG A 148 -37.73 -25.37 10.97
N GLU A 149 -38.71 -24.50 11.20
CA GLU A 149 -39.22 -23.56 10.19
C GLU A 149 -38.21 -22.43 10.01
N TYR A 150 -37.79 -21.79 11.10
CA TYR A 150 -36.75 -20.75 11.09
C TYR A 150 -35.39 -21.26 10.58
N ASP A 151 -34.99 -22.48 10.92
CA ASP A 151 -33.77 -23.10 10.36
C ASP A 151 -33.84 -23.23 8.84
N ARG A 152 -35.03 -23.49 8.29
CA ARG A 152 -35.22 -23.63 6.84
C ARG A 152 -35.14 -22.26 6.17
N ASP A 153 -35.71 -21.25 6.79
CA ASP A 153 -35.67 -19.88 6.29
C ASP A 153 -34.24 -19.31 6.36
N ALA A 154 -33.49 -19.58 7.43
CA ALA A 154 -32.07 -19.25 7.53
C ALA A 154 -31.24 -19.94 6.44
N ARG A 155 -31.44 -21.25 6.22
CA ARG A 155 -30.80 -21.99 5.11
C ARG A 155 -31.13 -21.44 3.73
N ALA A 156 -32.31 -20.88 3.52
CA ALA A 156 -32.66 -20.30 2.23
C ALA A 156 -31.74 -19.12 1.84
N LEU A 157 -31.10 -18.47 2.82
CA LEU A 157 -30.14 -17.38 2.62
C LEU A 157 -28.71 -17.86 2.31
N GLU A 158 -28.42 -19.15 2.49
CA GLU A 158 -27.07 -19.70 2.40
C GLU A 158 -26.45 -19.57 1.01
N ALA A 159 -27.25 -19.71 -0.05
CA ALA A 159 -26.78 -19.54 -1.42
C ALA A 159 -26.33 -18.10 -1.72
N ASP A 160 -27.09 -17.12 -1.26
CA ASP A 160 -26.79 -15.70 -1.43
C ASP A 160 -25.58 -15.30 -0.58
N PHE A 161 -25.51 -15.79 0.66
CA PHE A 161 -24.38 -15.60 1.55
C PHE A 161 -23.08 -16.17 0.97
N ARG A 162 -23.09 -17.41 0.49
CA ARG A 162 -21.94 -18.02 -0.18
C ARG A 162 -21.50 -17.21 -1.39
N THR A 163 -22.44 -16.83 -2.25
CA THR A 163 -22.14 -16.03 -3.46
C THR A 163 -21.51 -14.68 -3.09
N ALA A 164 -22.01 -14.04 -2.04
CA ALA A 164 -21.45 -12.78 -1.55
C ALA A 164 -20.05 -12.97 -0.95
N MET A 165 -19.83 -14.02 -0.18
CA MET A 165 -18.52 -14.36 0.39
C MET A 165 -17.49 -14.68 -0.70
N GLU A 166 -17.81 -15.57 -1.65
CA GLU A 166 -16.95 -15.90 -2.81
C GLU A 166 -16.64 -14.65 -3.65
N GLY A 167 -17.62 -13.77 -3.84
CA GLY A 167 -17.42 -12.51 -4.57
C GLY A 167 -16.50 -11.52 -3.86
N LEU A 168 -16.58 -11.43 -2.53
CA LEU A 168 -15.68 -10.61 -1.71
C LEU A 168 -14.26 -11.18 -1.70
N ASP A 169 -14.13 -12.50 -1.61
CA ASP A 169 -12.86 -13.22 -1.64
C ASP A 169 -12.15 -13.01 -3.00
N LEU A 170 -12.87 -13.22 -4.10
CA LEU A 170 -12.39 -12.94 -5.46
C LEU A 170 -11.97 -11.47 -5.65
N MET A 171 -12.68 -10.52 -5.04
CA MET A 171 -12.30 -9.11 -5.09
C MET A 171 -10.98 -8.86 -4.37
N VAL A 172 -10.79 -9.48 -3.20
CA VAL A 172 -9.55 -9.39 -2.43
C VAL A 172 -8.38 -9.97 -3.22
N ASP A 173 -8.54 -11.15 -3.85
CA ASP A 173 -7.54 -11.74 -4.74
C ASP A 173 -7.15 -10.86 -5.91
N ASN A 174 -8.14 -10.26 -6.57
CA ASN A 174 -7.89 -9.36 -7.69
C ASN A 174 -7.11 -8.11 -7.24
N LEU A 175 -7.39 -7.60 -6.03
CA LEU A 175 -6.63 -6.49 -5.45
C LEU A 175 -5.19 -6.91 -5.14
N HIS A 176 -4.97 -8.08 -4.56
CA HIS A 176 -3.63 -8.62 -4.27
C HIS A 176 -2.80 -8.79 -5.54
N LYS A 177 -3.37 -9.44 -6.56
CA LYS A 177 -2.73 -9.61 -7.87
C LYS A 177 -2.40 -8.26 -8.50
N SER A 178 -3.30 -7.29 -8.39
CA SER A 178 -3.09 -5.94 -8.92
C SER A 178 -1.97 -5.21 -8.18
N GLN A 179 -1.88 -5.32 -6.85
CA GLN A 179 -0.76 -4.77 -6.06
C GLN A 179 0.58 -5.37 -6.51
N ALA A 180 0.65 -6.70 -6.66
CA ALA A 180 1.86 -7.38 -7.13
C ALA A 180 2.27 -6.94 -8.54
N GLU A 181 1.31 -6.79 -9.46
CA GLU A 181 1.57 -6.33 -10.82
C GLU A 181 2.08 -4.88 -10.85
N VAL A 182 1.46 -3.98 -10.08
CA VAL A 182 1.91 -2.58 -9.94
C VAL A 182 3.32 -2.54 -9.36
N HIS A 183 3.63 -3.40 -8.39
CA HIS A 183 4.98 -3.51 -7.82
C HIS A 183 6.00 -3.93 -8.86
N ALA A 184 5.74 -5.03 -9.57
CA ALA A 184 6.65 -5.55 -10.58
C ALA A 184 6.92 -4.53 -11.70
N LYS A 185 5.88 -3.87 -12.20
CA LYS A 185 5.98 -2.84 -13.24
C LYS A 185 6.76 -1.61 -12.76
N THR A 186 6.49 -1.14 -11.55
CA THR A 186 7.20 0.03 -10.98
C THR A 186 8.65 -0.29 -10.71
N ALA A 187 8.94 -1.45 -10.10
CA ALA A 187 10.28 -1.95 -9.84
C ALA A 187 11.12 -2.10 -11.13
N GLN A 188 10.48 -2.52 -12.23
CA GLN A 188 11.10 -2.60 -13.54
C GLN A 188 11.34 -1.20 -14.14
N ALA A 189 10.37 -0.28 -14.03
CA ALA A 189 10.49 1.08 -14.55
C ALA A 189 11.63 1.87 -13.91
N VAL A 190 11.81 1.75 -12.59
CA VAL A 190 12.92 2.44 -11.90
C VAL A 190 14.27 1.76 -12.10
N LYS A 191 14.26 0.49 -12.54
CA LYS A 191 15.45 -0.27 -12.92
C LYS A 191 15.95 0.09 -14.32
N ASP A 192 15.04 0.20 -15.29
CA ASP A 192 15.41 0.48 -16.68
C ASP A 192 15.42 1.97 -17.03
N GLY A 193 14.72 2.82 -16.27
CA GLY A 193 14.64 4.25 -16.53
C GLY A 193 14.01 4.59 -17.89
N SER A 194 13.27 3.68 -18.52
CA SER A 194 12.77 3.86 -19.89
C SER A 194 11.32 3.42 -20.06
N SER A 195 10.84 2.51 -19.22
CA SER A 195 9.46 2.04 -19.24
C SER A 195 8.44 3.11 -18.81
N HIS A 196 7.16 2.89 -19.13
CA HIS A 196 6.04 3.74 -18.73
C HIS A 196 6.16 5.23 -19.10
N GLY A 197 6.80 5.52 -20.23
CA GLY A 197 6.96 6.87 -20.77
C GLY A 197 8.24 7.59 -20.34
N LEU A 198 9.07 6.98 -19.48
CA LEU A 198 10.33 7.57 -19.03
C LEU A 198 11.31 7.82 -20.19
N ALA A 199 11.32 6.95 -21.21
CA ALA A 199 12.19 7.12 -22.39
C ALA A 199 11.94 8.45 -23.14
N GLN A 200 10.72 9.01 -23.07
CA GLN A 200 10.39 10.27 -23.74
C GLN A 200 11.18 11.47 -23.17
N LEU A 201 11.53 11.40 -21.88
CA LEU A 201 12.30 12.47 -21.22
C LEU A 201 13.68 12.64 -21.83
N LYS A 202 14.28 11.57 -22.36
CA LYS A 202 15.56 11.62 -23.04
C LYS A 202 15.48 12.46 -24.31
N ASP A 203 14.46 12.23 -25.13
CA ASP A 203 14.25 12.96 -26.39
C ASP A 203 13.94 14.45 -26.15
N ASP A 204 13.24 14.77 -25.06
CA ASP A 204 12.87 16.15 -24.73
C ASP A 204 14.01 16.98 -24.14
N THR A 205 14.92 16.34 -23.39
CA THR A 205 15.91 17.07 -22.57
C THR A 205 17.35 16.83 -22.98
N ALA A 206 17.76 15.59 -23.26
CA ALA A 206 19.16 15.24 -23.59
C ALA A 206 19.23 14.03 -24.54
N PRO A 207 18.92 14.17 -25.85
CA PRO A 207 18.81 13.03 -26.79
C PRO A 207 20.08 12.18 -26.93
N ARG A 208 21.24 12.78 -26.63
CA ARG A 208 22.57 12.15 -26.77
C ARG A 208 23.07 11.55 -25.45
N SER A 209 22.28 11.58 -24.38
CA SER A 209 22.65 10.94 -23.12
C SER A 209 22.73 9.42 -23.27
N SER A 210 23.47 8.78 -22.36
CA SER A 210 23.38 7.34 -22.14
C SER A 210 21.96 6.94 -21.71
N GLU A 211 21.68 5.64 -21.69
CA GLU A 211 20.56 5.13 -20.88
C GLU A 211 20.90 5.20 -19.39
N LEU A 212 19.91 4.91 -18.53
CA LEU A 212 20.15 4.80 -17.09
C LEU A 212 21.19 3.70 -16.84
N ASN A 213 22.22 4.04 -16.06
CA ASN A 213 23.23 3.05 -15.67
C ASN A 213 22.58 1.85 -14.95
N SER A 214 22.88 0.63 -15.40
CA SER A 214 22.21 -0.59 -14.93
C SER A 214 22.43 -0.88 -13.44
N ALA A 215 23.59 -0.51 -12.88
CA ALA A 215 23.85 -0.68 -11.46
C ALA A 215 23.03 0.32 -10.63
N VAL A 216 22.92 1.57 -11.09
CA VAL A 216 22.06 2.59 -10.48
C VAL A 216 20.58 2.20 -10.56
N GLY A 217 20.13 1.66 -11.69
CA GLY A 217 18.81 1.06 -11.80
C GLY A 217 18.60 -0.12 -10.84
N GLY A 218 19.63 -0.94 -10.63
CA GLY A 218 19.65 -2.00 -9.63
C GLY A 218 19.44 -1.46 -8.20
N LEU A 219 20.10 -0.34 -7.85
CA LEU A 219 19.94 0.34 -6.56
C LEU A 219 18.52 0.87 -6.39
N ASN A 220 17.94 1.51 -7.41
CA ASN A 220 16.57 2.03 -7.35
C ASN A 220 15.56 0.92 -7.08
N ARG A 221 15.65 -0.20 -7.83
CA ARG A 221 14.81 -1.37 -7.59
C ARG A 221 14.95 -1.90 -6.16
N ASN A 222 16.18 -1.94 -5.65
CA ASN A 222 16.44 -2.39 -4.28
C ASN A 222 15.82 -1.46 -3.24
N GLU A 223 15.97 -0.14 -3.38
CA GLU A 223 15.36 0.84 -2.47
C GLU A 223 13.82 0.74 -2.50
N PHE A 224 13.21 0.59 -3.68
CA PHE A 224 11.77 0.40 -3.81
C PHE A 224 11.28 -0.91 -3.16
N ASN A 225 12.00 -2.02 -3.37
CA ASN A 225 11.70 -3.29 -2.68
C ASN A 225 11.84 -3.15 -1.16
N CYS A 226 12.86 -2.43 -0.67
CA CYS A 226 13.07 -2.22 0.76
C CYS A 226 11.95 -1.41 1.45
N ALA A 227 11.14 -0.65 0.70
CA ALA A 227 10.02 0.08 1.26
C ALA A 227 8.82 -0.83 1.62
N VAL A 228 8.78 -2.04 1.08
CA VAL A 228 7.68 -2.99 1.27
C VAL A 228 8.13 -4.16 2.15
N ASP A 229 7.42 -4.40 3.24
CA ASP A 229 7.64 -5.53 4.14
C ASP A 229 7.29 -6.84 3.41
N GLY A 230 8.16 -7.85 3.48
CA GLY A 230 8.05 -9.14 2.79
C GLY A 230 8.86 -9.26 1.49
N MET A 231 9.35 -8.16 0.94
CA MET A 231 10.19 -8.17 -0.26
C MET A 231 11.67 -8.42 0.06
N GLU A 232 12.35 -9.19 -0.78
CA GLU A 232 13.81 -9.31 -0.65
C GLU A 232 14.51 -8.01 -1.07
N CYS A 233 15.41 -7.53 -0.20
CA CYS A 233 16.22 -6.36 -0.45
C CYS A 233 17.47 -6.35 0.45
N THR A 234 18.48 -5.55 0.10
CA THR A 234 19.70 -5.35 0.87
C THR A 234 19.77 -3.95 1.50
N GLY A 235 20.39 -3.85 2.68
CA GLY A 235 20.60 -2.56 3.35
C GLY A 235 19.36 -1.98 4.05
N SER A 236 18.41 -2.83 4.46
CA SER A 236 17.29 -2.46 5.32
C SER A 236 17.18 -3.41 6.51
N VAL A 237 16.22 -3.16 7.40
CA VAL A 237 15.88 -4.09 8.47
C VAL A 237 15.28 -5.38 7.92
N GLU A 238 15.35 -6.44 8.73
CA GLU A 238 14.70 -7.71 8.43
C GLU A 238 13.19 -7.49 8.20
N SER A 239 12.65 -8.31 7.31
CA SER A 239 11.21 -8.34 7.10
C SER A 239 10.52 -8.87 8.36
N GLY A 240 9.32 -8.40 8.66
CA GLY A 240 8.49 -9.01 9.70
C GLY A 240 8.21 -10.48 9.41
N SER A 241 7.67 -11.19 10.40
CA SER A 241 7.10 -12.52 10.14
C SER A 241 5.78 -12.40 9.35
N GLU A 242 5.31 -13.50 8.77
CA GLU A 242 4.03 -13.52 8.04
C GLU A 242 2.86 -13.21 8.98
N GLU A 243 2.90 -13.75 10.18
CA GLU A 243 1.94 -13.57 11.26
C GLU A 243 1.90 -12.10 11.69
N ALA A 244 3.07 -11.46 11.85
CA ALA A 244 3.17 -10.05 12.22
C ALA A 244 2.62 -9.11 11.14
N ARG A 245 2.65 -9.51 9.86
CA ARG A 245 2.00 -8.78 8.78
C ARG A 245 0.49 -9.02 8.79
N ALA A 246 0.07 -10.29 8.84
CA ALA A 246 -1.31 -10.72 8.90
C ALA A 246 -2.10 -9.91 9.93
N ARG A 247 -1.53 -9.87 11.14
CA ARG A 247 -2.07 -9.16 12.29
C ARG A 247 -2.38 -7.69 12.03
N VAL A 248 -1.56 -6.98 11.26
CA VAL A 248 -1.80 -5.55 10.98
C VAL A 248 -3.10 -5.36 10.20
N MET A 249 -3.32 -6.14 9.15
CA MET A 249 -4.54 -6.05 8.36
C MET A 249 -5.74 -6.57 9.16
N THR A 250 -5.57 -7.65 9.92
CA THR A 250 -6.62 -8.21 10.79
C THR A 250 -7.07 -7.22 11.86
N GLU A 251 -6.14 -6.55 12.53
CA GLU A 251 -6.46 -5.53 13.53
C GLU A 251 -7.14 -4.31 12.88
N ILE A 252 -6.67 -3.86 11.72
CA ILE A 252 -7.27 -2.73 10.99
C ILE A 252 -8.69 -3.07 10.51
N GLY A 253 -8.89 -4.25 9.91
CA GLY A 253 -10.20 -4.73 9.49
C GLY A 253 -11.16 -4.80 10.68
N ASN A 254 -10.74 -5.44 11.77
CA ASN A 254 -11.55 -5.55 12.99
C ASN A 254 -11.86 -4.21 13.66
N ALA A 255 -10.92 -3.26 13.64
CA ALA A 255 -11.13 -1.92 14.18
C ALA A 255 -12.03 -1.05 13.29
N SER A 256 -12.13 -1.39 12.00
CA SER A 256 -12.93 -0.64 11.00
C SER A 256 -14.37 -1.14 10.87
N ARG A 257 -14.74 -2.21 11.60
CA ARG A 257 -16.12 -2.75 11.60
C ARG A 257 -17.12 -1.70 12.10
N SER A 258 -18.33 -1.72 11.53
CA SER A 258 -19.42 -0.91 12.05
C SER A 258 -19.86 -1.39 13.44
N ALA A 259 -20.55 -0.52 14.20
CA ALA A 259 -20.90 -0.81 15.59
C ALA A 259 -21.77 -2.07 15.75
N TRP A 260 -22.68 -2.32 14.79
CA TRP A 260 -23.62 -3.43 14.89
C TRP A 260 -22.96 -4.82 14.74
N PRO A 261 -22.19 -5.14 13.68
CA PRO A 261 -21.43 -6.40 13.62
C PRO A 261 -20.41 -6.53 14.75
N ALA A 262 -19.80 -5.42 15.17
CA ALA A 262 -18.75 -5.46 16.20
C ALA A 262 -19.27 -5.76 17.60
N ASN A 263 -20.49 -5.33 17.94
CA ASN A 263 -21.06 -5.52 19.25
C ASN A 263 -22.60 -5.46 19.25
N ARG A 264 -23.23 -6.63 19.35
CA ARG A 264 -24.70 -6.76 19.46
C ARG A 264 -25.21 -6.82 20.90
N LYS A 265 -24.33 -6.67 21.91
CA LYS A 265 -24.71 -6.55 23.35
C LYS A 265 -25.55 -5.31 23.65
N GLY A 266 -25.43 -4.26 22.84
CA GLY A 266 -26.10 -2.97 23.05
C GLY A 266 -27.53 -2.89 22.52
N SER A 267 -28.08 -4.00 21.99
CA SER A 267 -29.39 -4.00 21.30
C SER A 267 -30.61 -4.07 22.23
N GLY A 268 -30.43 -3.94 23.55
CA GLY A 268 -31.54 -4.05 24.51
C GLY A 268 -32.00 -5.50 24.74
N LEU A 269 -32.86 -5.69 25.75
CA LEU A 269 -33.56 -6.96 26.01
C LEU A 269 -35.07 -6.69 25.90
N PRO A 270 -35.80 -7.34 24.98
CA PRO A 270 -35.31 -8.30 23.98
C PRO A 270 -34.39 -7.65 22.92
N PRO A 271 -33.55 -8.42 22.19
CA PRO A 271 -32.65 -7.88 21.18
C PRO A 271 -33.42 -7.15 20.07
N GLU A 272 -33.30 -5.82 20.01
CA GLU A 272 -34.08 -4.95 19.12
C GLU A 272 -33.80 -5.18 17.63
N HIS A 273 -32.67 -5.82 17.31
CA HIS A 273 -32.30 -6.10 15.93
C HIS A 273 -33.01 -7.35 15.36
N LEU A 274 -33.63 -8.18 16.21
CA LEU A 274 -34.43 -9.32 15.76
C LEU A 274 -35.82 -8.86 15.35
N HIS A 275 -36.42 -9.57 14.38
CA HIS A 275 -37.72 -9.16 13.83
C HIS A 275 -38.81 -9.16 14.93
N PRO A 276 -39.62 -8.09 15.06
CA PRO A 276 -40.64 -7.99 16.12
C PRO A 276 -41.66 -9.13 16.11
N ASP A 277 -41.96 -9.68 14.93
CA ASP A 277 -42.91 -10.79 14.84
C ASP A 277 -42.32 -12.12 15.34
N PHE A 278 -41.02 -12.34 15.19
CA PHE A 278 -40.33 -13.47 15.81
C PHE A 278 -40.39 -13.36 17.34
N LEU A 279 -40.08 -12.19 17.90
CA LEU A 279 -40.13 -11.97 19.35
C LEU A 279 -41.54 -12.20 19.91
N LYS A 280 -42.57 -11.71 19.22
CA LYS A 280 -43.97 -11.96 19.58
C LYS A 280 -44.34 -13.44 19.46
N GLU A 281 -43.83 -14.14 18.45
CA GLU A 281 -44.10 -15.56 18.26
C GLU A 281 -43.49 -16.39 19.39
N LEU A 282 -42.23 -16.11 19.71
CA LEU A 282 -41.49 -16.71 20.83
C LEU A 282 -42.22 -16.53 22.17
N GLU A 283 -42.77 -15.34 22.44
CA GLU A 283 -43.59 -15.04 23.61
C GLU A 283 -44.94 -15.77 23.62
N LYS A 284 -45.57 -15.96 22.44
CA LYS A 284 -46.95 -16.49 22.32
C LYS A 284 -47.04 -18.02 22.29
N ILE A 285 -45.99 -18.73 21.89
CA ILE A 285 -46.01 -20.21 21.79
C ILE A 285 -46.44 -20.90 23.10
N PRO A 286 -45.97 -20.47 24.29
CA PRO A 286 -46.42 -20.99 25.60
C PRO A 286 -47.92 -20.85 25.87
N GLY A 287 -48.57 -19.82 25.30
CA GLY A 287 -49.97 -19.46 25.50
C GLY A 287 -50.30 -18.82 26.85
N GLU A 288 -49.51 -19.09 27.88
CA GLU A 288 -49.62 -18.53 29.24
C GLU A 288 -48.23 -18.49 29.91
N GLY A 289 -48.14 -17.90 31.10
CA GLY A 289 -46.88 -17.70 31.80
C GLY A 289 -46.11 -16.46 31.37
N GLN A 290 -44.89 -16.31 31.88
CA GLN A 290 -43.98 -15.22 31.59
C GLN A 290 -42.79 -15.74 30.79
N TYR A 291 -42.44 -14.98 29.75
CA TYR A 291 -41.27 -15.18 28.91
C TYR A 291 -40.30 -14.03 29.14
N GLN A 292 -39.02 -14.35 29.37
CA GLN A 292 -37.97 -13.34 29.53
C GLN A 292 -36.66 -13.79 28.86
N ILE A 293 -36.06 -12.91 28.08
CA ILE A 293 -34.66 -13.05 27.65
C ILE A 293 -33.81 -12.45 28.76
N LEU A 294 -32.97 -13.27 29.41
CA LEU A 294 -32.15 -12.82 30.54
C LEU A 294 -30.85 -12.20 30.07
N THR A 295 -30.24 -12.79 29.05
CA THR A 295 -28.98 -12.35 28.46
C THR A 295 -29.03 -12.52 26.95
N HIS A 296 -28.33 -11.63 26.26
CA HIS A 296 -28.08 -11.74 24.83
C HIS A 296 -26.81 -10.95 24.49
N LYS A 297 -25.90 -11.57 23.76
CA LYS A 297 -24.72 -10.91 23.20
C LYS A 297 -24.38 -11.52 21.85
N GLY A 298 -23.78 -10.71 20.99
CA GLY A 298 -23.23 -11.18 19.73
C GLY A 298 -22.08 -10.32 19.24
N SER A 299 -21.23 -10.91 18.41
CA SER A 299 -20.09 -10.26 17.77
C SER A 299 -19.77 -10.99 16.45
N ALA A 300 -19.10 -10.31 15.53
CA ALA A 300 -18.59 -10.90 14.29
C ALA A 300 -17.24 -10.27 13.92
N LYS A 301 -16.18 -11.06 13.90
CA LYS A 301 -14.79 -10.60 13.89
C LYS A 301 -13.91 -11.58 13.11
N THR A 302 -12.84 -11.06 12.50
CA THR A 302 -11.78 -11.90 11.95
C THR A 302 -10.80 -12.29 13.07
N VAL A 303 -10.58 -13.58 13.25
CA VAL A 303 -9.91 -14.22 14.38
C VAL A 303 -8.98 -15.32 13.89
N THR A 304 -8.18 -15.90 14.80
CA THR A 304 -7.39 -17.11 14.48
C THR A 304 -8.26 -18.35 14.63
N ASP A 305 -9.09 -18.37 15.66
CA ASP A 305 -10.02 -19.45 16.01
C ASP A 305 -11.40 -18.85 16.32
N GLU A 306 -12.49 -19.58 16.09
CA GLU A 306 -13.84 -19.13 16.39
C GLU A 306 -14.03 -18.77 17.87
N ASP A 307 -13.35 -19.48 18.78
CA ASP A 307 -13.38 -19.20 20.22
C ASP A 307 -12.85 -17.80 20.59
N ASP A 308 -12.10 -17.16 19.69
CA ASP A 308 -11.50 -15.84 19.86
C ASP A 308 -12.43 -14.66 19.50
N ILE A 309 -13.69 -14.90 19.15
CA ILE A 309 -14.67 -13.84 18.78
C ILE A 309 -14.76 -12.74 19.84
N TYR A 310 -14.70 -13.13 21.12
CA TYR A 310 -14.78 -12.21 22.27
C TYR A 310 -13.41 -11.83 22.85
N SER A 311 -12.32 -12.36 22.32
CA SER A 311 -10.97 -12.09 22.84
C SER A 311 -10.49 -10.68 22.47
N ALA A 312 -9.73 -10.07 23.38
CA ALA A 312 -9.18 -8.74 23.18
C ALA A 312 -8.04 -8.79 22.15
N GLY A 313 -8.18 -8.03 21.05
CA GLY A 313 -7.19 -8.01 19.96
C GLY A 313 -5.84 -7.36 20.29
N LYS A 314 -5.55 -6.99 21.54
CA LYS A 314 -4.35 -6.21 21.90
C LYS A 314 -3.15 -7.05 22.36
N SER A 315 -3.31 -8.33 22.71
CA SER A 315 -2.26 -9.11 23.39
C SER A 315 -1.98 -10.52 22.84
N GLY A 316 -2.57 -10.92 21.71
CA GLY A 316 -2.38 -12.26 21.11
C GLY A 316 -2.25 -12.26 19.59
N GLY A 317 -1.68 -13.33 19.04
CA GLY A 317 -1.42 -13.56 17.61
C GLY A 317 -2.69 -13.82 16.80
N ASN A 318 -3.49 -12.77 16.58
CA ASN A 318 -4.62 -12.83 15.67
C ASN A 318 -4.14 -12.70 14.22
N GLU A 319 -3.92 -13.85 13.58
CA GLU A 319 -3.44 -13.95 12.20
C GLU A 319 -4.58 -13.75 11.20
N GLY A 320 -5.84 -13.79 11.67
CA GLY A 320 -7.01 -13.56 10.82
C GLY A 320 -7.23 -14.68 9.82
N THR A 321 -7.01 -15.92 10.24
CA THR A 321 -7.25 -17.13 9.44
C THR A 321 -8.73 -17.48 9.32
N THR A 322 -9.56 -16.94 10.21
CA THR A 322 -10.98 -17.31 10.33
C THR A 322 -11.85 -16.06 10.43
N VAL A 323 -12.92 -15.97 9.64
CA VAL A 323 -14.00 -15.00 9.89
C VAL A 323 -15.06 -15.71 10.70
N ALA A 324 -15.41 -15.17 11.87
CA ALA A 324 -16.35 -15.84 12.76
C ALA A 324 -17.38 -14.88 13.35
N ALA A 325 -18.59 -15.36 13.59
CA ALA A 325 -19.67 -14.65 14.25
C ALA A 325 -20.41 -15.57 15.20
N SER A 326 -20.70 -15.06 16.39
CA SER A 326 -21.45 -15.79 17.40
C SER A 326 -22.54 -14.89 17.97
N GLU A 327 -23.67 -15.51 18.30
CA GLU A 327 -24.71 -14.96 19.16
C GLU A 327 -25.09 -15.97 20.24
N GLU A 328 -25.04 -15.56 21.50
CA GLU A 328 -25.38 -16.40 22.63
C GLU A 328 -26.19 -15.64 23.68
N GLY A 329 -26.97 -16.37 24.45
CA GLY A 329 -27.78 -15.82 25.51
C GLY A 329 -28.58 -16.88 26.26
N SER A 330 -29.59 -16.44 27.01
CA SER A 330 -30.45 -17.34 27.77
C SER A 330 -31.90 -16.88 27.79
N VAL A 331 -32.80 -17.85 27.73
CA VAL A 331 -34.25 -17.65 27.79
C VAL A 331 -34.80 -18.33 29.04
N MET A 332 -35.65 -17.61 29.77
CA MET A 332 -36.40 -18.11 30.91
C MET A 332 -37.89 -18.14 30.63
N HIS A 333 -38.51 -19.27 30.99
CA HIS A 333 -39.97 -19.40 31.10
C HIS A 333 -40.34 -19.61 32.56
N SER A 334 -41.24 -18.77 33.08
CA SER A 334 -41.71 -18.83 34.46
C SER A 334 -43.22 -18.66 34.52
N LEU A 335 -43.83 -18.94 35.68
CA LEU A 335 -45.27 -18.78 35.93
C LEU A 335 -46.18 -19.50 34.91
N TRP A 336 -45.67 -20.50 34.19
CA TRP A 336 -46.49 -21.34 33.32
C TRP A 336 -47.24 -22.35 34.19
N LYS A 337 -48.52 -22.08 34.45
CA LYS A 337 -49.35 -22.85 35.40
C LYS A 337 -48.70 -22.90 36.80
N ASP A 338 -48.46 -24.10 37.33
CA ASP A 338 -47.78 -24.37 38.60
C ASP A 338 -46.35 -24.89 38.42
N ALA A 339 -45.79 -24.77 37.21
CA ALA A 339 -44.44 -25.22 36.90
C ALA A 339 -43.39 -24.34 37.56
N LEU A 340 -42.28 -24.97 37.96
CA LEU A 340 -41.07 -24.24 38.36
C LEU A 340 -40.47 -23.51 37.15
N PRO A 341 -39.83 -22.34 37.34
CA PRO A 341 -39.12 -21.65 36.27
C PRO A 341 -38.07 -22.55 35.62
N ALA A 342 -37.95 -22.47 34.30
CA ALA A 342 -36.92 -23.15 33.52
C ALA A 342 -36.13 -22.14 32.71
N THR A 343 -34.81 -22.29 32.74
CA THR A 343 -33.86 -21.50 31.96
C THR A 343 -33.02 -22.44 31.11
N SER A 344 -32.78 -22.02 29.87
CA SER A 344 -31.90 -22.71 28.92
C SER A 344 -31.13 -21.66 28.14
N ASP A 345 -29.87 -21.97 27.88
CA ASP A 345 -28.98 -21.16 27.08
C ASP A 345 -29.22 -21.47 25.59
N TYR A 346 -28.85 -20.53 24.74
CA TYR A 346 -28.84 -20.69 23.29
C TYR A 346 -27.55 -20.09 22.75
N GLU A 347 -27.00 -20.70 21.71
CA GLU A 347 -25.80 -20.24 21.02
C GLU A 347 -25.91 -20.59 19.55
N SER A 348 -25.54 -19.64 18.69
CA SER A 348 -25.33 -19.86 17.27
C SER A 348 -23.99 -19.25 16.91
N ALA A 349 -23.07 -20.11 16.47
CA ALA A 349 -21.73 -19.73 16.05
C ALA A 349 -21.51 -20.18 14.60
N ILE A 350 -20.95 -19.29 13.79
CA ILE A 350 -20.69 -19.50 12.36
C ILE A 350 -19.30 -18.98 12.07
N SER A 351 -18.47 -19.82 11.48
CA SER A 351 -17.14 -19.46 11.05
C SER A 351 -16.84 -19.92 9.63
N SER A 352 -15.86 -19.25 9.03
CA SER A 352 -15.30 -19.62 7.74
C SER A 352 -13.79 -19.49 7.78
N ASP A 353 -13.11 -20.55 7.35
CA ASP A 353 -11.66 -20.67 7.29
C ASP A 353 -11.22 -21.39 5.99
N SER A 354 -9.93 -21.73 5.91
CA SER A 354 -9.36 -22.41 4.74
C SER A 354 -9.89 -23.85 4.52
N GLY A 355 -10.42 -24.48 5.57
CA GLY A 355 -11.04 -25.80 5.55
C GLY A 355 -12.51 -25.77 5.15
N GLY A 356 -13.15 -24.59 5.18
CA GLY A 356 -14.54 -24.38 4.79
C GLY A 356 -15.29 -23.54 5.81
N GLY A 357 -16.60 -23.75 5.89
CA GLY A 357 -17.42 -23.16 6.95
C GLY A 357 -17.68 -24.17 8.05
N ASP A 358 -17.65 -23.74 9.31
CA ASP A 358 -18.09 -24.53 10.47
C ASP A 358 -19.29 -23.85 11.15
N HIS A 359 -20.04 -24.64 11.92
CA HIS A 359 -21.20 -24.18 12.68
C HIS A 359 -21.31 -24.94 14.00
N ASP A 360 -21.26 -24.21 15.10
CA ASP A 360 -21.58 -24.73 16.42
C ASP A 360 -23.05 -24.42 16.78
N GLY A 361 -23.84 -25.49 16.98
CA GLY A 361 -25.24 -25.44 17.40
C GLY A 361 -25.99 -26.77 17.20
N ASP A 362 -27.03 -27.03 18.01
CA ASP A 362 -27.82 -28.29 18.02
C ASP A 362 -28.78 -28.44 16.81
N GLY A 363 -28.70 -27.49 15.89
CA GLY A 363 -29.63 -27.34 14.79
C GLY A 363 -29.10 -27.66 13.40
N ASP A 364 -29.92 -27.37 12.40
CA ASP A 364 -29.65 -27.66 11.00
C ASP A 364 -29.66 -26.39 10.13
N GLN A 365 -29.32 -25.24 10.72
CA GLN A 365 -29.43 -23.89 10.14
C GLN A 365 -28.42 -23.64 9.02
N HIS A 366 -27.33 -24.40 8.98
CA HIS A 366 -26.25 -24.27 8.00
C HIS A 366 -25.76 -25.64 7.54
N ARG A 367 -25.50 -25.79 6.24
CA ARG A 367 -24.99 -27.02 5.61
C ARG A 367 -23.95 -26.76 4.52
N GLY A 368 -23.69 -25.50 4.19
CA GLY A 368 -22.83 -25.08 3.11
C GLY A 368 -21.45 -24.70 3.60
N SER A 369 -20.42 -25.28 2.99
CA SER A 369 -19.04 -24.83 3.14
C SER A 369 -18.75 -23.74 2.12
N HIS A 370 -18.00 -22.72 2.54
CA HIS A 370 -17.29 -21.83 1.64
C HIS A 370 -15.93 -21.55 2.29
N SER A 371 -14.89 -21.47 1.47
CA SER A 371 -13.54 -21.22 1.97
C SER A 371 -13.36 -19.74 2.24
N PHE A 372 -12.71 -19.44 3.36
CA PHE A 372 -12.07 -18.15 3.60
C PHE A 372 -10.57 -18.42 3.71
N GLU A 373 -9.81 -17.94 2.74
CA GLU A 373 -8.38 -18.24 2.63
C GLU A 373 -7.49 -17.46 3.65
N GLY A 374 -8.08 -16.69 4.58
CA GLY A 374 -7.35 -15.97 5.62
C GLY A 374 -6.80 -14.60 5.19
N ILE A 375 -6.57 -13.68 6.12
CA ILE A 375 -6.09 -12.31 5.81
C ILE A 375 -4.63 -12.28 5.30
N ASN A 376 -3.84 -13.32 5.60
CA ASN A 376 -2.47 -13.47 5.13
C ASN A 376 -1.93 -14.90 5.32
N ALA A 377 -2.58 -15.92 4.75
CA ALA A 377 -2.22 -17.32 4.99
C ALA A 377 -0.93 -17.80 4.27
N ARG A 378 -0.22 -16.93 3.52
CA ARG A 378 0.95 -17.33 2.72
C ARG A 378 2.07 -16.27 2.71
N ALA A 379 3.30 -16.74 2.45
CA ALA A 379 4.50 -15.92 2.27
C ALA A 379 4.34 -14.84 1.20
N LEU A 380 4.97 -13.68 1.40
CA LEU A 380 4.83 -12.54 0.49
C LEU A 380 5.41 -12.79 -0.92
N THR A 381 6.29 -13.78 -1.06
CA THR A 381 6.82 -14.28 -2.33
C THR A 381 5.79 -15.11 -3.11
N ALA A 382 4.73 -15.60 -2.45
CA ALA A 382 3.63 -16.35 -3.07
C ALA A 382 2.51 -15.45 -3.63
N CYS A 383 2.51 -14.15 -3.33
CA CYS A 383 1.47 -13.20 -3.77
C CYS A 383 1.40 -13.01 -5.30
N ALA A 384 2.40 -13.48 -6.05
CA ALA A 384 2.44 -13.37 -7.50
C ALA A 384 1.56 -14.42 -8.22
N GLY A 385 1.11 -15.47 -7.53
CA GLY A 385 0.40 -16.60 -8.14
C GLY A 385 -0.95 -16.90 -7.51
N GLU A 386 -0.98 -17.12 -6.19
CA GLU A 386 -2.15 -17.63 -5.45
C GLU A 386 -1.97 -17.27 -3.96
N GLY A 387 -2.54 -16.16 -3.48
CA GLY A 387 -2.48 -15.89 -2.05
C GLY A 387 -3.05 -14.57 -1.57
N ASN A 388 -3.58 -14.62 -0.35
CA ASN A 388 -3.99 -13.47 0.42
C ASN A 388 -2.78 -12.67 0.92
N CYS A 389 -2.49 -11.54 0.28
CA CYS A 389 -1.35 -10.72 0.62
C CYS A 389 -1.62 -9.24 0.46
N PHE A 390 -1.20 -8.44 1.44
CA PHE A 390 -1.28 -6.99 1.30
C PHE A 390 0.10 -6.33 1.47
N MET A 391 0.26 -5.15 0.87
CA MET A 391 1.53 -4.42 0.92
C MET A 391 1.63 -3.66 2.24
N LYS A 392 2.54 -4.05 3.13
CA LYS A 392 2.83 -3.32 4.37
C LYS A 392 4.10 -2.49 4.20
N TYR A 393 4.13 -1.28 4.77
CA TYR A 393 5.34 -0.47 4.79
C TYR A 393 6.41 -1.09 5.70
N ARG A 394 7.64 -1.21 5.20
CA ARG A 394 8.80 -1.57 6.02
C ARG A 394 9.45 -0.32 6.59
N ALA A 395 9.05 0.03 7.81
CA ALA A 395 9.71 1.11 8.53
C ALA A 395 11.15 0.70 8.89
N ASN A 396 12.10 1.61 8.69
CA ASN A 396 13.47 1.47 9.17
C ASN A 396 13.69 2.49 10.29
N PRO A 397 14.15 2.10 11.49
CA PRO A 397 14.37 3.04 12.59
C PRO A 397 15.62 3.93 12.40
N ASP A 398 16.43 3.69 11.37
CA ASP A 398 17.62 4.49 11.07
C ASP A 398 17.27 5.82 10.37
N PRO A 399 17.55 6.99 11.00
CA PRO A 399 17.34 8.29 10.36
C PRO A 399 18.23 8.51 9.13
N GLU A 400 19.38 7.84 9.02
CA GLU A 400 20.24 7.92 7.84
C GLU A 400 19.62 7.25 6.61
N ARG A 401 18.71 6.29 6.84
CA ARG A 401 17.89 5.63 5.81
C ARG A 401 16.53 6.31 5.59
N ASP A 402 16.38 7.55 6.04
CA ASP A 402 15.15 8.36 5.88
C ASP A 402 13.90 7.63 6.39
N TRP A 403 14.05 6.85 7.46
CA TRP A 403 13.00 6.02 8.06
C TRP A 403 12.41 4.92 7.15
N GLY A 404 13.19 4.47 6.16
CA GLY A 404 12.79 3.45 5.17
C GLY A 404 12.11 4.03 3.92
N GLN A 405 12.08 5.35 3.79
CA GLN A 405 11.47 6.03 2.65
C GLN A 405 12.38 5.87 1.42
N PRO A 406 11.86 5.38 0.28
CA PRO A 406 12.71 4.99 -0.84
C PRO A 406 13.35 6.19 -1.52
N ARG A 407 14.61 5.99 -1.94
CA ARG A 407 15.39 6.95 -2.70
C ARG A 407 15.55 6.47 -4.12
N VAL A 408 15.50 7.41 -5.02
CA VAL A 408 15.64 7.16 -6.45
C VAL A 408 16.82 7.96 -6.97
N TYR A 409 17.73 7.28 -7.63
CA TYR A 409 18.96 7.83 -8.18
C TYR A 409 18.92 7.82 -9.70
N SER A 410 19.62 8.77 -10.30
CA SER A 410 19.85 8.80 -11.73
C SER A 410 21.30 9.14 -12.02
N TYR A 411 21.89 8.41 -12.94
CA TYR A 411 23.24 8.66 -13.42
C TYR A 411 23.27 8.50 -14.93
N TYR A 412 23.76 9.53 -15.61
CA TYR A 412 23.87 9.58 -17.07
C TYR A 412 25.21 10.17 -17.46
N THR A 413 25.72 9.70 -18.61
CA THR A 413 26.85 10.34 -19.28
C THR A 413 26.44 10.84 -20.65
N MET A 414 27.16 11.84 -21.17
CA MET A 414 26.92 12.38 -22.49
C MET A 414 28.18 13.01 -23.06
N GLN A 415 28.44 12.77 -24.35
CA GLN A 415 29.47 13.49 -25.06
C GLN A 415 29.06 14.96 -25.25
N LEU A 416 29.85 15.88 -24.69
CA LEU A 416 29.55 17.31 -24.77
C LEU A 416 29.90 17.91 -26.14
N SER A 417 30.74 17.24 -26.94
CA SER A 417 30.98 17.61 -28.33
C SER A 417 29.99 17.00 -29.28
N VAL A 418 29.77 17.67 -30.40
CA VAL A 418 29.07 17.13 -31.57
C VAL A 418 29.99 16.20 -32.37
N GLY A 419 31.30 16.47 -32.42
CA GLY A 419 32.28 15.59 -33.08
C GLY A 419 32.23 15.60 -34.61
N ASN A 420 31.41 16.47 -35.19
CA ASN A 420 31.29 16.68 -36.62
C ASN A 420 31.51 18.16 -36.95
N ALA A 421 32.62 18.48 -37.62
CA ALA A 421 32.99 19.85 -37.99
C ALA A 421 32.00 20.53 -38.96
N GLN A 422 31.20 19.76 -39.71
CA GLN A 422 30.15 20.31 -40.59
C GLN A 422 28.91 20.73 -39.79
N GLN A 423 28.63 20.07 -38.67
CA GLN A 423 27.50 20.39 -37.78
C GLN A 423 27.90 21.35 -36.65
N ALA A 424 29.18 21.34 -36.26
CA ALA A 424 29.75 22.16 -35.20
C ALA A 424 31.10 22.78 -35.64
N PRO A 425 31.08 23.77 -36.57
CA PRO A 425 32.30 24.42 -37.08
C PRO A 425 33.09 25.21 -36.02
N TRP A 426 32.53 25.40 -34.83
CA TRP A 426 33.20 26.02 -33.67
C TRP A 426 34.06 25.04 -32.85
N GLU A 427 34.01 23.74 -33.13
CA GLU A 427 34.89 22.75 -32.50
C GLU A 427 36.25 22.76 -33.20
N LEU A 428 37.27 23.33 -32.54
CA LEU A 428 38.60 23.57 -33.13
C LEU A 428 39.32 22.28 -33.60
N ASN A 429 39.15 21.18 -32.86
CA ASN A 429 39.64 19.84 -33.21
C ASN A 429 38.96 18.78 -32.32
N ASN A 430 39.09 17.51 -32.70
CA ASN A 430 38.54 16.38 -31.94
C ASN A 430 39.12 16.27 -30.51
N SER A 431 40.35 16.76 -30.29
CA SER A 431 41.04 16.67 -29.00
C SER A 431 40.73 17.83 -28.04
N ARG A 432 40.01 18.85 -28.50
CA ARG A 432 39.63 20.08 -27.75
C ARG A 432 40.81 20.73 -27.05
N SER A 433 42.00 20.53 -27.60
CA SER A 433 43.25 21.01 -27.03
C SER A 433 44.03 21.77 -28.08
N VAL A 434 44.45 22.99 -27.74
CA VAL A 434 45.40 23.74 -28.54
C VAL A 434 46.77 23.51 -27.93
N GLU A 435 47.66 22.88 -28.69
CA GLU A 435 49.07 22.79 -28.33
C GLU A 435 49.82 23.95 -28.98
N PHE A 436 50.57 24.68 -28.16
CA PHE A 436 51.41 25.78 -28.62
C PHE A 436 52.87 25.46 -28.29
N GLN A 437 53.72 25.54 -29.31
CA GLN A 437 55.17 25.43 -29.18
C GLN A 437 55.78 26.82 -29.18
N GLN A 438 56.47 27.19 -28.10
CA GLN A 438 57.14 28.48 -27.98
C GLN A 438 58.67 28.30 -27.94
N GLY A 439 59.25 27.80 -29.04
CA GLY A 439 60.71 27.67 -29.19
C GLY A 439 61.38 26.95 -28.02
N ALA A 440 62.43 27.55 -27.44
CA ALA A 440 63.16 27.00 -26.30
C ALA A 440 62.38 26.98 -24.97
N GLN A 441 61.18 27.56 -24.91
CA GLN A 441 60.33 27.66 -23.71
C GLN A 441 59.34 26.49 -23.55
N GLY A 442 59.32 25.54 -24.50
CA GLY A 442 58.57 24.29 -24.41
C GLY A 442 57.20 24.29 -25.07
N THR A 443 56.52 23.15 -24.95
CA THR A 443 55.13 22.89 -25.39
C THR A 443 54.15 23.19 -24.26
N GLY A 444 53.19 24.08 -24.50
CA GLY A 444 52.02 24.25 -23.64
C GLY A 444 50.78 23.63 -24.29
N LYS A 445 49.92 22.98 -23.49
CA LYS A 445 48.65 22.40 -23.93
C LYS A 445 47.51 23.08 -23.19
N LEU A 446 46.60 23.70 -23.94
CA LEU A 446 45.36 24.27 -23.40
C LEU A 446 44.18 23.41 -23.81
N THR A 447 43.57 22.71 -22.86
CA THR A 447 42.29 22.02 -23.06
C THR A 447 41.15 23.00 -22.85
N VAL A 448 40.28 23.14 -23.85
CA VAL A 448 39.28 24.21 -23.94
C VAL A 448 37.92 23.79 -23.38
N ALA A 449 37.56 22.51 -23.44
CA ALA A 449 36.29 22.00 -22.93
C ALA A 449 36.38 20.51 -22.55
N ALA A 450 35.57 20.09 -21.57
CA ALA A 450 35.49 18.69 -21.12
C ALA A 450 34.95 17.75 -22.22
N GLY A 451 35.60 16.59 -22.37
CA GLY A 451 35.33 15.51 -23.34
C GLY A 451 33.90 14.95 -23.26
N GLU A 452 33.55 14.60 -22.05
CA GLU A 452 32.34 13.92 -21.64
C GLU A 452 31.80 14.62 -20.39
N GLY A 453 30.48 14.67 -20.26
CA GLY A 453 29.78 15.16 -19.09
C GLY A 453 29.12 13.98 -18.39
N MET A 454 29.05 14.07 -17.07
CA MET A 454 28.25 13.19 -16.24
C MET A 454 27.26 14.03 -15.42
N SER A 455 26.11 13.45 -15.13
CA SER A 455 25.12 14.01 -14.22
C SER A 455 24.70 12.97 -13.21
N LEU A 456 24.46 13.42 -11.98
CA LEU A 456 24.00 12.60 -10.89
C LEU A 456 22.89 13.37 -10.16
N SER A 457 21.77 12.71 -9.93
CA SER A 457 20.64 13.29 -9.19
C SER A 457 20.02 12.27 -8.25
N LYS A 458 19.32 12.78 -7.24
CA LYS A 458 18.60 12.00 -6.24
C LYS A 458 17.23 12.61 -6.00
N ALA A 459 16.24 11.75 -5.90
CA ALA A 459 14.91 12.06 -5.43
C ALA A 459 14.57 11.20 -4.21
N LEU A 460 13.67 11.71 -3.38
CA LEU A 460 13.13 10.99 -2.23
C LEU A 460 11.62 10.86 -2.40
N VAL A 461 11.13 9.63 -2.24
CA VAL A 461 9.72 9.32 -2.13
C VAL A 461 9.37 9.38 -0.65
N TYR A 462 8.66 10.44 -0.26
CA TYR A 462 8.40 10.72 1.14
C TYR A 462 6.91 10.70 1.44
N TYR A 463 6.57 10.16 2.60
CA TYR A 463 5.24 10.24 3.17
C TYR A 463 5.08 11.58 3.86
N HIS A 464 3.97 12.30 3.72
CA HIS A 464 3.72 13.46 4.57
C HIS A 464 2.25 13.82 4.68
N ARG A 465 1.70 13.76 5.89
CA ARG A 465 0.36 14.24 6.23
C ARG A 465 0.45 15.46 7.15
N PHE A 466 0.03 16.62 6.65
CA PHE A 466 0.01 17.87 7.40
C PHE A 466 -0.92 17.79 8.62
N GLY A 467 -0.40 18.17 9.80
CA GLY A 467 -1.14 18.41 11.03
C GLY A 467 -0.73 19.72 11.70
N ALA A 468 -1.40 20.09 12.80
CA ALA A 468 -1.21 21.36 13.52
C ALA A 468 0.20 21.59 14.11
N GLY A 469 1.11 20.60 14.02
CA GLY A 469 2.51 20.69 14.44
C GLY A 469 3.49 19.95 13.50
N GLY A 470 3.14 19.79 12.22
CA GLY A 470 3.95 19.04 11.24
C GLY A 470 3.40 17.64 10.97
N TRP A 471 4.13 16.60 11.36
CA TRP A 471 3.79 15.19 11.10
C TRP A 471 2.61 14.72 11.96
N LYS A 472 1.53 14.27 11.32
CA LYS A 472 0.36 13.73 12.02
C LYS A 472 0.46 12.22 12.33
N GLU A 473 1.16 11.47 11.47
CA GLU A 473 1.29 10.01 11.58
C GLU A 473 2.56 9.51 10.87
N PRO A 474 3.13 8.37 11.30
CA PRO A 474 4.29 7.77 10.65
C PRO A 474 3.95 7.24 9.25
N PRO A 475 4.95 7.04 8.37
CA PRO A 475 4.75 6.46 7.06
C PRO A 475 4.07 5.09 7.15
N ASN A 476 3.09 4.88 6.28
CA ASN A 476 2.31 3.64 6.22
C ASN A 476 1.73 3.44 4.81
N LEU A 477 1.22 2.25 4.54
CA LEU A 477 0.48 1.91 3.32
C LEU A 477 -1.01 1.75 3.61
N PHE A 478 -1.57 2.60 4.47
CA PHE A 478 -3.01 2.70 4.70
C PHE A 478 -3.52 4.12 4.49
N ALA A 479 -2.68 5.06 4.08
CA ALA A 479 -3.07 6.42 3.78
C ALA A 479 -2.29 6.96 2.56
N PRO A 480 -2.97 7.53 1.55
CA PRO A 480 -2.34 7.88 0.28
C PRO A 480 -1.70 9.27 0.32
N PHE A 481 -0.66 9.43 1.16
CA PHE A 481 0.07 10.70 1.33
C PHE A 481 1.53 10.63 0.88
N TRP A 482 1.87 9.68 0.01
CA TRP A 482 3.20 9.56 -0.59
C TRP A 482 3.39 10.60 -1.70
N ARG A 483 4.56 11.25 -1.70
CA ARG A 483 4.94 12.32 -2.63
C ARG A 483 6.39 12.14 -3.04
N ALA A 484 6.78 12.80 -4.12
CA ALA A 484 8.16 12.84 -4.59
C ALA A 484 8.74 14.25 -4.48
N LYS A 485 10.04 14.35 -4.20
CA LYS A 485 10.82 15.59 -4.29
C LYS A 485 12.24 15.30 -4.75
N LEU A 486 12.88 16.25 -5.40
CA LEU A 486 14.34 16.25 -5.52
C LEU A 486 14.94 16.37 -4.12
N HIS A 487 15.99 15.60 -3.87
CA HIS A 487 16.56 15.49 -2.53
C HIS A 487 18.09 15.52 -2.59
N PRO A 488 18.76 16.34 -1.76
CA PRO A 488 20.22 16.39 -1.74
C PRO A 488 20.83 15.05 -1.31
N PHE A 489 22.06 14.81 -1.76
CA PHE A 489 22.88 13.71 -1.29
C PHE A 489 23.37 13.97 0.13
N LYS A 490 23.37 12.92 0.95
CA LYS A 490 24.08 12.92 2.24
C LYS A 490 25.58 12.65 2.00
N PRO A 491 26.47 13.00 2.95
CA PRO A 491 27.89 12.68 2.85
C PRO A 491 28.13 11.19 2.54
N GLY A 492 29.01 10.89 1.58
CA GLY A 492 29.34 9.52 1.15
C GLY A 492 28.27 8.81 0.30
N GLU A 493 27.04 9.33 0.22
CA GLU A 493 25.97 8.71 -0.58
C GLU A 493 26.22 8.85 -2.07
N ALA A 494 26.64 10.05 -2.52
CA ALA A 494 27.00 10.29 -3.92
C ALA A 494 28.20 9.42 -4.34
N ALA A 495 29.21 9.29 -3.46
CA ALA A 495 30.36 8.43 -3.66
C ALA A 495 29.96 6.96 -3.90
N ARG A 496 29.06 6.43 -3.06
CA ARG A 496 28.52 5.07 -3.24
C ARG A 496 27.85 4.89 -4.60
N VAL A 497 26.97 5.81 -5.00
CA VAL A 497 26.26 5.70 -6.29
C VAL A 497 27.23 5.78 -7.46
N LEU A 498 28.26 6.64 -7.38
CA LEU A 498 29.30 6.75 -8.41
C LEU A 498 30.17 5.48 -8.49
N GLN A 499 30.51 4.88 -7.35
CA GLN A 499 31.26 3.63 -7.32
C GLN A 499 30.47 2.49 -7.97
N GLU A 500 29.18 2.37 -7.65
CA GLU A 500 28.26 1.40 -8.27
C GLU A 500 28.09 1.65 -9.77
N ALA A 501 28.06 2.93 -10.19
CA ALA A 501 28.02 3.31 -11.59
C ALA A 501 29.32 3.02 -12.36
N GLY A 502 30.38 2.53 -11.70
CA GLY A 502 31.69 2.29 -12.30
C GLY A 502 32.52 3.56 -12.51
N SER A 503 32.16 4.65 -11.85
CA SER A 503 32.80 5.98 -11.95
C SER A 503 33.62 6.31 -10.70
N SER A 504 34.52 5.41 -10.30
CA SER A 504 35.39 5.58 -9.13
C SER A 504 36.22 6.87 -9.18
N ASP A 505 36.60 7.30 -10.37
CA ASP A 505 37.43 8.50 -10.58
C ASP A 505 36.68 9.79 -10.24
N ALA A 506 35.34 9.74 -10.19
CA ALA A 506 34.48 10.86 -9.81
C ALA A 506 34.19 10.91 -8.30
N VAL A 507 34.53 9.86 -7.54
CA VAL A 507 34.28 9.77 -6.09
C VAL A 507 34.96 10.90 -5.31
N PRO A 508 36.25 11.23 -5.55
CA PRO A 508 36.90 12.33 -4.82
C PRO A 508 36.22 13.68 -5.02
N ILE A 509 35.58 13.90 -6.18
CA ILE A 509 34.83 15.13 -6.49
C ILE A 509 33.52 15.20 -5.69
N ALA A 510 32.90 14.04 -5.44
CA ALA A 510 31.69 13.94 -4.62
C ALA A 510 31.98 14.01 -3.11
N GLU A 511 33.20 13.65 -2.69
CA GLU A 511 33.63 13.67 -1.29
C GLU A 511 34.31 14.97 -0.87
N THR A 512 34.76 15.81 -1.81
CA THR A 512 35.20 17.16 -1.48
C THR A 512 34.03 17.95 -0.91
N GLU A 513 33.97 18.04 0.43
CA GLU A 513 33.10 18.95 1.16
C GLU A 513 33.21 20.32 0.51
N VAL A 514 32.13 20.78 -0.14
CA VAL A 514 31.97 22.20 -0.40
C VAL A 514 31.68 22.80 0.98
N PRO A 515 32.58 23.61 1.56
CA PRO A 515 32.19 24.37 2.73
C PRO A 515 31.06 25.30 2.28
N LEU A 516 29.87 25.11 2.86
CA LEU A 516 28.76 26.04 2.70
C LEU A 516 29.10 27.40 3.29
#